data_AF-A0A957U134-F1
#
_entry.id   AF-A0A957U134-F1
#
_cell.length_a   1.000
_cell.length_b   1.000
_cell.length_c   1.000
_cell.angle_alpha   90.00
_cell.angle_beta   90.00
_cell.angle_gamma   90.00
#
_symmetry.space_group_name_H-M   'P 1'
#
loop_
_entity.id
_entity.type
_entity.pdbx_description
1 polymer ?
#
loop_
_entity_poly.entity_id
_entity_poly.type
_entity_poly.pdbx_seq_one_letter_code
_entity_poly.pdbx_strand_id
1 'polypeptide(L)'
;MQQPQLHPQPTGSEPPSSAPPYARRDFYRIAQECRAHATELARYDQHRVKLEQCHLFNTWLAQLRSSQVAAPLVHSMKPARPIARWQVMSLGGLVGVLLLLGLPLVVSQAWASSLLMGYLVALLMLFFMPERLYGTTIEMLEGKVLVVVEGMESMLLAEELTFTQAAYFQVKVNLVAAKEELRQQLDLAHRRL
;
A
#
# COMPACT_ATOMS: atom_id res chain seq x y z
N MET A 1 -3.37 23.83 -73.04
CA MET A 1 -4.17 24.57 -72.04
C MET A 1 -3.97 23.87 -70.70
N GLN A 2 -3.12 24.43 -69.84
CA GLN A 2 -2.95 23.99 -68.45
C GLN A 2 -4.10 24.55 -67.61
N GLN A 3 -4.77 23.69 -66.85
CA GLN A 3 -5.56 24.09 -65.69
C GLN A 3 -5.15 23.24 -64.47
N PRO A 4 -5.18 23.81 -63.25
CA PRO A 4 -4.38 23.34 -62.14
C PRO A 4 -5.09 22.25 -61.32
N GLN A 5 -4.28 21.33 -60.79
CA GLN A 5 -4.60 20.36 -59.75
C GLN A 5 -5.31 21.01 -58.55
N LEU A 6 -6.48 20.48 -58.17
CA LEU A 6 -7.04 20.68 -56.84
C LEU A 6 -7.23 19.31 -56.17
N HIS A 7 -6.20 18.88 -55.44
CA HIS A 7 -6.30 17.81 -54.46
C HIS A 7 -7.18 18.27 -53.29
N PRO A 8 -8.14 17.47 -52.82
CA PRO A 8 -8.65 17.61 -51.47
C PRO A 8 -8.25 16.39 -50.63
N GLN A 9 -7.33 16.59 -49.71
CA GLN A 9 -7.16 15.78 -48.49
C GLN A 9 -6.60 16.71 -47.41
N PRO A 10 -6.79 16.43 -46.11
CA PRO A 10 -7.95 15.89 -45.40
C PRO A 10 -8.26 16.78 -44.17
N THR A 11 -9.48 17.33 -44.01
CA THR A 11 -9.85 17.99 -42.74
C THR A 11 -10.44 16.98 -41.78
N GLY A 12 -9.56 16.36 -41.01
CA GLY A 12 -9.91 15.41 -39.96
C GLY A 12 -8.70 15.08 -39.10
N SER A 13 -7.94 16.09 -38.69
CA SER A 13 -6.93 15.92 -37.65
C SER A 13 -7.63 15.80 -36.29
N GLU A 14 -8.11 14.60 -35.97
CA GLU A 14 -8.14 14.21 -34.56
C GLU A 14 -6.69 14.31 -34.05
N PRO A 15 -6.43 15.00 -32.93
CA PRO A 15 -5.10 15.01 -32.36
C PRO A 15 -4.71 13.56 -32.05
N PRO A 16 -3.51 13.11 -32.44
CA PRO A 16 -3.06 11.77 -32.09
C PRO A 16 -3.05 11.67 -30.57
N SER A 17 -3.95 10.86 -30.02
CA SER A 17 -3.95 10.38 -28.63
C SER A 17 -2.53 9.89 -28.32
N SER A 18 -1.73 10.72 -27.67
CA SER A 18 -0.30 10.48 -27.41
C SER A 18 -0.07 9.42 -26.34
N ALA A 19 -1.10 9.08 -25.57
CA ALA A 19 -1.07 7.96 -24.64
C ALA A 19 -1.36 6.65 -25.39
N PRO A 20 -0.46 5.66 -25.31
CA PRO A 20 -0.68 4.40 -25.99
C PRO A 20 -1.91 3.67 -25.40
N PRO A 21 -2.69 2.94 -26.22
CA PRO A 21 -3.97 2.35 -25.80
C PRO A 21 -3.89 1.45 -24.55
N TYR A 22 -2.74 0.82 -24.30
CA TYR A 22 -2.52 -0.02 -23.13
C TYR A 22 -2.53 0.78 -21.82
N ALA A 23 -2.06 2.04 -21.83
CA ALA A 23 -1.99 2.89 -20.64
C ALA A 23 -3.40 3.24 -20.11
N ARG A 24 -4.36 3.50 -21.00
CA ARG A 24 -5.76 3.75 -20.62
C ARG A 24 -6.43 2.54 -19.99
N ARG A 25 -6.21 1.35 -20.58
CA ARG A 25 -6.75 0.09 -20.06
C ARG A 25 -6.15 -0.23 -18.68
N ASP A 26 -4.84 -0.05 -18.54
CA ASP A 26 -4.16 -0.27 -17.27
C ASP A 26 -4.63 0.71 -16.20
N PHE A 27 -4.80 2.00 -16.53
CA PHE A 27 -5.35 3.00 -15.63
C PHE A 27 -6.75 2.62 -15.14
N TYR A 28 -7.63 2.20 -16.06
CA TYR A 28 -8.98 1.77 -15.71
C TYR A 28 -8.97 0.56 -14.78
N ARG A 29 -8.14 -0.46 -15.08
CA ARG A 29 -7.99 -1.65 -14.24
C ARG A 29 -7.52 -1.27 -12.84
N ILE A 30 -6.49 -0.43 -12.73
CA ILE A 30 -5.93 -0.03 -11.43
C ILE A 30 -6.98 0.76 -10.63
N ALA A 31 -7.77 1.63 -11.27
CA ALA A 31 -8.84 2.36 -10.58
C ALA A 31 -9.92 1.43 -10.00
N GLN A 32 -10.26 0.34 -10.72
CA GLN A 32 -11.16 -0.69 -10.20
C GLN A 32 -10.52 -1.47 -9.03
N GLU A 33 -9.25 -1.85 -9.16
CA GLU A 33 -8.50 -2.54 -8.10
C GLU A 33 -8.41 -1.68 -6.83
N CYS A 34 -8.15 -0.38 -6.95
CA CYS A 34 -8.13 0.55 -5.82
C CYS A 34 -9.47 0.54 -5.07
N ARG A 35 -10.60 0.57 -5.79
CA ARG A 35 -11.94 0.48 -5.18
C ARG A 35 -12.17 -0.86 -4.49
N ALA A 36 -11.76 -1.96 -5.13
CA ALA A 36 -11.88 -3.30 -4.56
C ALA A 36 -11.04 -3.42 -3.28
N HIS A 37 -9.80 -2.93 -3.29
CA HIS A 37 -8.92 -2.92 -2.13
C HIS A 37 -9.46 -2.05 -0.99
N ALA A 38 -9.98 -0.85 -1.27
CA ALA A 38 -10.60 0.01 -0.26
C ALA A 38 -11.80 -0.68 0.42
N THR A 39 -12.66 -1.31 -0.37
CA THR A 39 -13.84 -2.04 0.13
C THR A 39 -13.44 -3.28 0.94
N GLU A 40 -12.38 -3.95 0.53
CA GLU A 40 -11.88 -5.14 1.23
C GLU A 40 -11.22 -4.77 2.55
N LEU A 41 -10.39 -3.72 2.58
CA LEU A 41 -9.76 -3.21 3.81
C LEU A 41 -10.79 -2.77 4.86
N ALA A 42 -11.94 -2.22 4.41
CA ALA A 42 -13.08 -1.85 5.25
C ALA A 42 -13.57 -2.93 6.21
N ARG A 43 -13.39 -4.20 5.83
CA ARG A 43 -13.93 -5.35 6.55
C ARG A 43 -13.08 -5.75 7.75
N TYR A 44 -11.89 -5.17 7.89
CA TYR A 44 -10.89 -5.61 8.85
C TYR A 44 -10.70 -4.64 10.02
N ASP A 45 -10.19 -5.17 11.12
CA ASP A 45 -9.82 -4.39 12.29
C ASP A 45 -8.57 -3.54 11.98
N GLN A 46 -8.69 -2.24 12.21
CA GLN A 46 -7.67 -1.23 11.94
C GLN A 46 -6.30 -1.54 12.57
N HIS A 47 -6.31 -2.19 13.74
CA HIS A 47 -5.09 -2.40 14.52
C HIS A 47 -4.38 -3.72 14.25
N ARG A 48 -4.99 -4.63 13.48
CA ARG A 48 -4.45 -5.97 13.24
C ARG A 48 -4.43 -6.32 11.76
N VAL A 49 -3.24 -6.46 11.22
CA VAL A 49 -3.07 -7.01 9.86
C VAL A 49 -2.89 -8.53 9.93
N LYS A 50 -3.60 -9.25 9.07
CA LYS A 50 -3.33 -10.66 8.81
C LYS A 50 -2.17 -10.77 7.82
N LEU A 51 -1.35 -11.80 7.98
CA LEU A 51 -0.22 -12.08 7.10
C LEU A 51 -0.63 -12.16 5.62
N GLU A 52 -1.80 -12.77 5.36
CA GLU A 52 -2.42 -12.86 4.03
C GLU A 52 -2.63 -11.49 3.38
N GLN A 53 -3.09 -10.48 4.12
CA GLN A 53 -3.33 -9.14 3.60
C GLN A 53 -2.03 -8.45 3.21
N CYS A 54 -0.96 -8.64 3.99
CA CYS A 54 0.36 -8.15 3.63
C CYS A 54 0.86 -8.78 2.32
N HIS A 55 0.63 -10.09 2.12
CA HIS A 55 1.00 -10.77 0.88
C HIS A 55 0.16 -10.31 -0.31
N LEU A 56 -1.16 -10.20 -0.15
CA LEU A 56 -2.06 -9.67 -1.17
C LEU A 56 -1.65 -8.26 -1.59
N PHE A 57 -1.41 -7.38 -0.61
CA PHE A 57 -0.93 -6.02 -0.87
C PHE A 57 0.43 -6.00 -1.58
N ASN A 58 1.38 -6.86 -1.17
CA ASN A 58 2.69 -6.89 -1.79
C ASN A 58 2.66 -7.39 -3.24
N THR A 59 1.80 -8.36 -3.53
CA THR A 59 1.56 -8.84 -4.90
C THR A 59 0.96 -7.73 -5.75
N TRP A 60 -0.05 -7.03 -5.24
CA TRP A 60 -0.64 -5.87 -5.91
C TRP A 60 0.38 -4.73 -6.13
N LEU A 61 1.17 -4.38 -5.11
CA LEU A 61 2.21 -3.37 -5.22
C LEU A 61 3.26 -3.73 -6.28
N ALA A 62 3.63 -5.01 -6.39
CA ALA A 62 4.53 -5.48 -7.45
C ALA A 62 3.91 -5.31 -8.84
N GLN A 63 2.61 -5.59 -8.99
CA GLN A 63 1.88 -5.34 -10.24
C GLN A 63 1.84 -3.84 -10.58
N LEU A 64 1.57 -2.97 -9.60
CA LEU A 64 1.58 -1.52 -9.81
C LEU A 64 2.95 -1.00 -10.26
N ARG A 65 4.04 -1.51 -9.67
CA ARG A 65 5.41 -1.14 -10.06
C ARG A 65 5.75 -1.55 -11.48
N SER A 66 5.11 -2.60 -12.00
CA SER A 66 5.29 -3.03 -13.40
C SER A 66 4.45 -2.22 -14.39
N SER A 67 3.43 -1.48 -13.91
CA SER A 67 2.60 -0.63 -14.75
C SER A 67 3.31 0.68 -15.05
N GLN A 68 3.36 1.08 -16.33
CA GLN A 68 3.95 2.37 -16.71
C GLN A 68 3.23 3.57 -16.07
N VAL A 69 1.93 3.44 -15.82
CA VAL A 69 1.10 4.50 -15.26
C VAL A 69 1.32 4.64 -13.75
N ALA A 70 1.28 3.53 -13.01
CA ALA A 70 1.35 3.57 -11.56
C ALA A 70 2.79 3.51 -11.00
N ALA A 71 3.76 3.01 -11.76
CA ALA A 71 5.16 2.96 -11.35
C ALA A 71 5.69 4.27 -10.74
N PRO A 72 5.48 5.47 -11.33
CA PRO A 72 5.94 6.72 -10.72
C PRO A 72 5.25 7.01 -9.38
N LEU A 73 4.00 6.59 -9.18
CA LEU A 73 3.27 6.81 -7.93
C LEU A 73 3.78 5.89 -6.80
N VAL A 74 4.22 4.68 -7.13
CA VAL A 74 4.58 3.65 -6.14
C VAL A 74 6.08 3.40 -5.97
N HIS A 75 6.93 4.12 -6.70
CA HIS A 75 8.39 3.90 -6.70
C HIS A 75 9.00 4.02 -5.28
N SER A 76 8.54 4.97 -4.49
CA SER A 76 9.02 5.24 -3.13
C SER A 76 8.29 4.42 -2.05
N MET A 77 7.21 3.72 -2.42
CA MET A 77 6.36 3.00 -1.48
C MET A 77 7.06 1.71 -1.00
N LYS A 78 7.25 1.58 0.31
CA LYS A 78 7.84 0.37 0.89
C LYS A 78 6.82 -0.79 0.92
N PRO A 79 7.24 -2.05 0.70
CA PRO A 79 6.34 -3.20 0.84
C PRO A 79 5.82 -3.33 2.28
N ALA A 80 4.68 -4.00 2.43
CA ALA A 80 4.13 -4.39 3.72
C ALA A 80 5.02 -5.46 4.38
N ARG A 81 5.29 -5.29 5.67
CA ARG A 81 6.07 -6.22 6.48
C ARG A 81 5.11 -7.16 7.22
N PRO A 82 5.07 -8.46 6.87
CA PRO A 82 4.21 -9.43 7.53
C PRO A 82 4.84 -9.89 8.86
N ILE A 83 4.95 -8.98 9.83
CA ILE A 83 5.52 -9.29 11.15
C ILE A 83 4.39 -9.47 12.15
N ALA A 84 4.11 -10.72 12.51
CA ALA A 84 3.14 -11.06 13.52
C ALA A 84 3.77 -11.00 14.92
N ARG A 85 2.97 -10.64 15.92
CA ARG A 85 3.41 -10.56 17.33
C ARG A 85 4.06 -11.84 17.84
N TRP A 86 3.53 -13.01 17.44
CA TRP A 86 4.09 -14.31 17.84
C TRP A 86 5.52 -14.51 17.33
N GLN A 87 5.88 -13.96 16.16
CA GLN A 87 7.23 -14.06 15.61
C GLN A 87 8.22 -13.25 16.46
N VAL A 88 7.83 -12.04 16.88
CA VAL A 88 8.65 -11.21 17.77
C VAL A 88 8.80 -11.87 19.14
N MET A 89 7.71 -12.44 19.68
CA MET A 89 7.75 -13.19 20.94
C MET A 89 8.62 -14.44 20.88
N SER A 90 8.57 -15.18 19.76
CA SER A 90 9.36 -16.40 19.59
C SER A 90 10.84 -16.08 19.45
N LEU A 91 11.19 -15.04 18.68
CA LEU A 91 12.57 -14.56 18.57
C LEU A 91 13.07 -14.05 19.92
N GLY A 92 12.22 -13.30 20.65
CA GLY A 92 12.45 -12.92 22.03
C GLY A 92 12.79 -14.15 22.86
N GLY A 93 11.86 -15.09 23.02
CA GLY A 93 12.04 -16.31 23.81
C GLY A 93 13.30 -17.10 23.44
N LEU A 94 13.64 -17.23 22.16
CA LEU A 94 14.88 -17.87 21.71
C LEU A 94 16.12 -17.15 22.25
N VAL A 95 16.17 -15.82 22.15
CA VAL A 95 17.23 -15.01 22.76
C VAL A 95 17.27 -15.23 24.27
N GLY A 96 16.11 -15.32 24.92
CA GLY A 96 16.01 -15.60 26.36
C GLY A 96 16.61 -16.94 26.75
N VAL A 97 16.36 -18.00 25.97
CA VAL A 97 16.96 -19.33 26.19
C VAL A 97 18.48 -19.27 26.02
N LEU A 98 18.98 -18.57 24.99
CA LEU A 98 20.42 -18.40 24.79
C LEU A 98 21.08 -17.63 25.94
N LEU A 99 20.42 -16.58 26.44
CA LEU A 99 20.87 -15.82 27.60
C LEU A 99 20.90 -16.69 28.87
N LEU A 100 19.85 -17.50 29.10
CA LEU A 100 19.76 -18.39 30.25
C LEU A 100 20.89 -19.43 30.26
N LEU A 101 21.21 -20.00 29.10
CA LEU A 101 22.28 -20.99 28.97
C LEU A 101 23.67 -20.34 29.02
N GLY A 102 23.83 -19.16 28.42
CA GLY A 102 25.13 -18.51 28.22
C GLY A 102 25.60 -17.63 29.37
N LEU A 103 24.72 -16.82 29.98
CA LEU A 103 25.13 -15.84 31.01
C LEU A 103 25.86 -16.48 32.20
N PRO A 104 25.39 -17.61 32.77
CA PRO A 104 26.04 -18.20 33.95
C PRO A 104 27.50 -18.63 33.72
N LEU A 105 27.93 -18.80 32.46
CA LEU A 105 29.32 -19.15 32.11
C LEU A 105 30.27 -17.95 32.12
N VAL A 106 29.75 -16.73 31.95
CA VAL A 106 30.57 -15.54 31.68
C VAL A 106 30.48 -14.50 32.80
N VAL A 107 29.40 -14.51 33.58
CA VAL A 107 29.16 -13.52 34.64
C VAL A 107 28.81 -14.19 35.97
N SER A 108 29.02 -13.46 37.07
CA SER A 108 28.65 -13.94 38.41
C SER A 108 27.13 -14.12 38.54
N GLN A 109 26.71 -15.04 39.43
CA GLN A 109 25.31 -15.44 39.60
C GLN A 109 24.37 -14.28 39.96
N ALA A 110 24.83 -13.31 40.75
CA ALA A 110 24.04 -12.13 41.12
C ALA A 110 23.76 -11.22 39.91
N TRP A 111 24.77 -11.02 39.04
CA TRP A 111 24.61 -10.26 37.81
C TRP A 111 23.77 -11.02 36.77
N ALA A 112 23.97 -12.33 36.65
CA ALA A 112 23.16 -13.18 35.78
C ALA A 112 21.67 -13.11 36.12
N SER A 113 21.34 -13.20 37.42
CA SER A 113 19.95 -13.15 37.90
C SER A 113 19.30 -11.80 37.62
N SER A 114 20.00 -10.69 37.87
CA SER A 114 19.50 -9.34 37.59
C SER A 114 19.24 -9.11 36.10
N LEU A 115 20.14 -9.57 35.23
CA LEU A 115 20.00 -9.44 33.77
C LEU A 115 18.82 -10.28 33.25
N LEU A 116 18.67 -11.51 33.73
CA LEU A 116 17.55 -12.38 33.36
C LEU A 116 16.21 -11.81 33.82
N MET A 117 16.15 -11.24 35.03
CA MET A 117 14.94 -10.59 35.53
C MET A 117 14.59 -9.35 34.72
N GLY A 118 15.57 -8.50 34.40
CA GLY A 118 15.39 -7.35 33.52
C GLY A 118 14.91 -7.75 32.13
N TYR A 119 15.47 -8.83 31.58
CA TYR A 119 15.03 -9.40 30.30
C TYR A 119 13.59 -9.92 30.35
N LEU A 120 13.17 -10.59 31.44
CA LEU A 120 11.79 -11.04 31.62
C LEU A 120 10.81 -9.85 31.65
N VAL A 121 11.17 -8.78 32.36
CA VAL A 121 10.38 -7.53 32.36
C VAL A 121 10.31 -6.92 30.97
N ALA A 122 11.41 -6.92 30.21
CA ALA A 122 11.42 -6.44 28.83
C ALA A 122 10.53 -7.26 27.91
N LEU A 123 10.51 -8.60 28.03
CA LEU A 123 9.58 -9.47 27.31
C LEU A 123 8.12 -9.15 27.66
N LEU A 124 7.83 -8.89 28.93
CA LEU A 124 6.48 -8.53 29.36
C LEU A 124 6.08 -7.16 28.80
N MET A 125 6.99 -6.19 28.78
CA MET A 125 6.78 -4.89 28.13
C MET A 125 6.54 -5.02 26.62
N LEU A 126 7.25 -5.95 25.96
CA LEU A 126 7.03 -6.25 24.54
C LEU A 126 5.60 -6.74 24.27
N PHE A 127 4.96 -7.41 25.24
CA PHE A 127 3.56 -7.79 25.14
C PHE A 127 2.62 -6.56 25.18
N PHE A 128 3.01 -5.45 25.77
CA PHE A 128 2.21 -4.23 25.70
C PHE A 128 2.58 -3.35 24.50
N MET A 129 3.62 -3.71 23.74
CA MET A 129 4.05 -2.95 22.58
C MET A 129 3.01 -3.03 21.45
N PRO A 130 2.55 -1.88 20.92
CA PRO A 130 1.57 -1.86 19.84
C PRO A 130 2.18 -2.35 18.51
N GLU A 131 1.38 -3.06 17.71
CA GLU A 131 1.81 -3.70 16.45
C GLU A 131 2.41 -2.70 15.45
N ARG A 132 1.97 -1.43 15.49
CA ARG A 132 2.50 -0.35 14.65
C ARG A 132 4.02 -0.12 14.79
N LEU A 133 4.63 -0.50 15.91
CA LEU A 133 6.07 -0.28 16.15
C LEU A 133 6.95 -1.33 15.47
N TYR A 134 6.41 -2.49 15.14
CA TYR A 134 7.20 -3.60 14.59
C TYR A 134 6.62 -4.22 13.31
N GLY A 135 5.35 -3.97 12.99
CA GLY A 135 4.65 -4.54 11.83
C GLY A 135 3.97 -3.48 10.97
N THR A 136 3.29 -3.97 9.92
CA THR A 136 2.35 -3.16 9.13
C THR A 136 0.97 -3.28 9.77
N THR A 137 0.20 -2.20 9.85
CA THR A 137 -1.21 -2.22 10.29
C THR A 137 -2.15 -2.07 9.09
N ILE A 138 -3.44 -2.37 9.27
CA ILE A 138 -4.47 -2.11 8.25
C ILE A 138 -4.50 -0.62 7.90
N GLU A 139 -4.47 0.25 8.91
CA GLU A 139 -4.37 1.71 8.74
C GLU A 139 -3.20 2.11 7.81
N MET A 140 -2.02 1.47 7.96
CA MET A 140 -0.87 1.76 7.12
C MET A 140 -1.01 1.21 5.69
N LEU A 141 -1.80 0.15 5.50
CA LEU A 141 -2.16 -0.33 4.15
C LEU A 141 -3.16 0.62 3.50
N GLU A 142 -4.20 1.03 4.21
CA GLU A 142 -5.21 1.99 3.75
C GLU A 142 -4.55 3.31 3.32
N GLY A 143 -3.65 3.86 4.14
CA GLY A 143 -2.89 5.06 3.80
C GLY A 143 -2.05 4.90 2.52
N LYS A 144 -1.46 3.73 2.29
CA LYS A 144 -0.73 3.45 1.05
C LYS A 144 -1.65 3.38 -0.17
N VAL A 145 -2.80 2.70 -0.04
CA VAL A 145 -3.79 2.65 -1.13
C VAL A 145 -4.32 4.06 -1.42
N LEU A 146 -4.53 4.88 -0.38
CA LEU A 146 -4.98 6.27 -0.52
C LEU A 146 -3.99 7.11 -1.34
N VAL A 147 -2.68 6.97 -1.09
CA VAL A 147 -1.64 7.65 -1.89
C VAL A 147 -1.73 7.26 -3.38
N VAL A 148 -1.99 5.98 -3.70
CA VAL A 148 -2.19 5.55 -5.09
C VAL A 148 -3.44 6.18 -5.68
N VAL A 149 -4.56 6.16 -4.95
CA VAL A 149 -5.84 6.74 -5.39
C VAL A 149 -5.71 8.23 -5.66
N GLU A 150 -5.08 9.00 -4.77
CA GLU A 150 -4.87 10.43 -4.93
C GLU A 150 -3.91 10.74 -6.09
N GLY A 151 -2.87 9.93 -6.27
CA GLY A 151 -1.96 10.04 -7.41
C GLY A 151 -2.63 9.73 -8.75
N MET A 152 -3.55 8.77 -8.78
CA MET A 152 -4.35 8.50 -9.97
C MET A 152 -5.37 9.61 -10.23
N GLU A 153 -6.03 10.13 -9.19
CA GLU A 153 -6.98 11.23 -9.35
C GLU A 153 -6.30 12.48 -9.92
N SER A 154 -5.07 12.81 -9.47
CA SER A 154 -4.32 13.92 -10.03
C SER A 154 -3.95 13.72 -11.50
N MET A 155 -3.52 12.50 -11.89
CA MET A 155 -3.28 12.14 -13.30
C MET A 155 -4.56 12.22 -14.15
N LEU A 156 -5.71 11.83 -13.59
CA LEU A 156 -7.00 11.92 -14.27
C LEU A 156 -7.42 13.39 -14.50
N LEU A 157 -7.17 14.27 -13.52
CA LEU A 157 -7.47 15.70 -13.61
C LEU A 157 -6.51 16.44 -14.55
N ALA A 158 -5.28 15.96 -14.70
CA ALA A 158 -4.29 16.50 -15.64
C ALA A 158 -4.56 16.11 -17.11
N GLU A 159 -5.62 15.33 -17.38
CA GLU A 159 -6.03 14.84 -18.72
C GLU A 159 -4.95 14.08 -19.50
N GLU A 160 -3.92 13.57 -18.82
CA GLU A 160 -2.73 12.94 -19.44
C GLU A 160 -3.06 11.75 -20.35
N LEU A 161 -4.22 11.12 -20.16
CA LEU A 161 -4.58 9.84 -20.77
C LEU A 161 -5.72 9.92 -21.80
N THR A 162 -6.21 11.11 -22.17
CA THR A 162 -7.28 11.31 -23.21
C THR A 162 -8.38 10.24 -23.17
N PHE A 163 -9.15 10.22 -22.07
CA PHE A 163 -10.27 9.30 -21.89
C PHE A 163 -11.50 9.73 -22.69
N THR A 164 -12.34 8.76 -23.07
CA THR A 164 -13.72 9.07 -23.47
C THR A 164 -14.50 9.59 -22.25
N GLN A 165 -15.53 10.41 -22.46
CA GLN A 165 -16.31 10.97 -21.35
C GLN A 165 -16.89 9.90 -20.41
N ALA A 166 -17.38 8.79 -20.97
CA ALA A 166 -17.91 7.68 -20.19
C ALA A 166 -16.82 6.98 -19.35
N ALA A 167 -15.65 6.71 -19.94
CA ALA A 167 -14.54 6.10 -19.22
C ALA A 167 -13.99 7.01 -18.13
N TYR A 168 -13.85 8.31 -18.44
CA TYR A 168 -13.46 9.32 -17.46
C TYR A 168 -14.40 9.33 -16.25
N PHE A 169 -15.71 9.41 -16.49
CA PHE A 169 -16.70 9.46 -15.42
C PHE A 169 -16.66 8.19 -14.57
N GLN A 170 -16.57 7.01 -15.20
CA GLN A 170 -16.54 5.76 -14.46
C GLN A 170 -15.28 5.62 -13.59
N VAL A 171 -14.12 6.02 -14.12
CA VAL A 171 -12.87 6.00 -13.35
C VAL A 171 -12.94 7.02 -12.20
N LYS A 172 -13.44 8.22 -12.47
CA LYS A 172 -13.64 9.24 -11.43
C LYS A 172 -14.53 8.73 -10.30
N VAL A 173 -15.68 8.11 -10.63
CA VAL A 173 -16.58 7.52 -9.62
C VAL A 173 -15.87 6.46 -8.79
N ASN A 174 -15.08 5.58 -9.42
CA ASN A 174 -14.34 4.55 -8.69
C ASN A 174 -13.29 5.13 -7.75
N LEU A 175 -12.52 6.11 -8.21
CA LEU A 175 -11.48 6.76 -7.41
C LEU A 175 -12.07 7.57 -6.26
N VAL A 176 -13.13 8.34 -6.50
CA VAL A 176 -13.82 9.11 -5.45
C VAL A 176 -14.40 8.18 -4.40
N ALA A 177 -15.10 7.12 -4.79
CA ALA A 177 -15.64 6.14 -3.85
C ALA A 177 -14.54 5.46 -3.03
N ALA A 178 -13.43 5.07 -3.66
CA ALA A 178 -12.28 4.49 -2.95
C ALA A 178 -11.67 5.49 -1.95
N LYS A 179 -11.52 6.76 -2.36
CA LYS A 179 -10.95 7.82 -1.53
C LYS A 179 -11.82 8.14 -0.32
N GLU A 180 -13.13 8.26 -0.50
CA GLU A 180 -14.08 8.51 0.58
C GLU A 180 -14.06 7.38 1.60
N GLU A 181 -14.11 6.13 1.13
CA GLU A 181 -14.07 4.93 1.98
C GLU A 181 -12.76 4.87 2.81
N LEU A 182 -11.61 5.03 2.16
CA LEU A 182 -10.30 5.01 2.84
C LEU A 182 -10.15 6.16 3.84
N ARG A 183 -10.59 7.37 3.48
CA ARG A 183 -10.52 8.52 4.40
C ARG A 183 -11.46 8.35 5.59
N GLN A 184 -12.64 7.79 5.38
CA GLN A 184 -13.57 7.49 6.46
C GLN A 184 -12.97 6.47 7.43
N GLN A 185 -12.36 5.39 6.93
CA GLN A 185 -11.70 4.38 7.76
C GLN A 185 -10.52 4.95 8.55
N LEU A 186 -9.68 5.75 7.88
CA LEU A 186 -8.55 6.43 8.52
C LEU A 186 -9.03 7.42 9.60
N ASP A 187 -10.07 8.23 9.36
CA ASP A 187 -10.63 9.13 10.38
C ASP A 187 -11.20 8.34 11.57
N LEU A 188 -11.91 7.24 11.31
CA LEU A 188 -12.42 6.35 12.36
C LEU A 188 -11.29 5.71 13.17
N ALA A 189 -10.17 5.34 12.56
CA ALA A 189 -9.00 4.82 13.25
C ALA A 189 -8.35 5.88 14.13
N HIS A 190 -8.22 7.12 13.63
CA HIS A 190 -7.62 8.23 14.37
C HIS A 190 -8.47 8.68 15.57
N ARG A 191 -9.82 8.65 15.46
CA ARG A 191 -10.72 9.03 16.57
C ARG A 191 -10.80 7.99 17.69
N ARG A 192 -10.37 6.75 17.44
CA ARG A 192 -10.41 5.64 18.43
C ARG A 192 -9.10 5.51 19.22
N LEU A 193 -8.05 6.24 18.83
CA LEU A 193 -6.77 6.34 19.55
C LEU A 193 -6.83 7.39 20.65
#